data_AF-A0A0T9YUU5-F1
#
_entry.id   AF-A0A0T9YUU5-F1
#
_cell.length_a   1.000
_cell.length_b   1.000
_cell.length_c   1.000
_cell.angle_alpha   90.00
_cell.angle_beta   90.00
_cell.angle_gamma   90.00
#
_symmetry.space_group_name_H-M   'P 1'
#
loop_
_entity.id
_entity.type
_entity.pdbx_description
1 polymer ?
#
loop_
_entity_poly.entity_id
_entity_poly.type
_entity_poly.pdbx_seq_one_letter_code
_entity_poly.pdbx_strand_id
1 'polypeptide(L)'
;MRYDADDDYPAFCIAAATRTVADPGSLGIVLGGSGNGEQIAANKVPGARCALAWSVQTAALAREHNNAQLIGIGGRMHTVAEALAIVDAFVTTPWSKAQRHQRRIDILAEYERTHEAPPVPGAPA
;
A
#
# COMPACT_ATOMS: atom_id res chain seq x y z
N MET A 1 8.52 3.36 -24.25
CA MET A 1 9.30 4.05 -23.20
C MET A 1 10.72 3.53 -23.24
N ARG A 2 11.71 4.39 -23.04
CA ARG A 2 13.12 4.02 -22.86
C ARG A 2 13.40 4.02 -21.36
N TYR A 3 14.22 3.08 -20.90
CA TYR A 3 14.67 3.08 -19.51
C TYR A 3 15.51 4.34 -19.22
N ASP A 4 15.19 5.01 -18.12
CA ASP A 4 15.94 6.12 -17.55
C ASP A 4 16.19 5.79 -16.07
N ALA A 5 17.45 5.82 -15.64
CA ALA A 5 17.83 5.44 -14.28
C ALA A 5 17.61 6.57 -13.27
N ASP A 6 17.46 7.81 -13.76
CA ASP A 6 17.27 9.01 -12.96
C ASP A 6 15.81 9.48 -13.00
N ASP A 7 14.87 8.60 -13.39
CA ASP A 7 13.47 8.95 -13.47
C ASP A 7 12.81 9.17 -12.10
N ASP A 8 11.89 10.13 -12.08
CA ASP A 8 11.14 10.46 -10.87
C ASP A 8 9.99 9.45 -10.68
N TYR A 9 10.23 8.43 -9.84
CA TYR A 9 9.24 7.41 -9.49
C TYR A 9 7.83 7.92 -9.09
N PRO A 10 7.64 9.11 -8.45
CA PRO A 10 6.32 9.50 -7.95
C PRO A 10 5.22 9.54 -9.01
N ALA A 11 5.54 9.96 -10.24
CA ALA A 11 4.55 10.05 -11.32
C ALA A 11 3.95 8.67 -11.65
N PHE A 12 4.79 7.64 -11.70
CA PHE A 12 4.38 6.27 -11.99
C PHE A 12 3.57 5.67 -10.83
N CYS A 13 4.01 5.89 -9.59
CA CYS A 13 3.33 5.37 -8.41
C CYS A 13 1.95 6.00 -8.21
N ILE A 14 1.83 7.32 -8.41
CA ILE A 14 0.55 8.04 -8.34
C ILE A 14 -0.40 7.57 -9.45
N ALA A 15 0.12 7.38 -10.68
CA ALA A 15 -0.69 6.88 -11.79
C ALA A 15 -1.21 5.47 -11.54
N ALA A 16 -0.37 4.58 -10.99
CA ALA A 16 -0.76 3.21 -10.62
C ALA A 16 -1.84 3.24 -9.52
N ALA A 17 -1.61 3.97 -8.44
CA ALA A 17 -2.57 4.09 -7.33
C ALA A 17 -3.91 4.68 -7.78
N THR A 18 -3.90 5.71 -8.62
CA THR A 18 -5.12 6.33 -9.18
C THR A 18 -5.96 5.30 -9.93
N ARG A 19 -5.33 4.49 -10.78
CA ARG A 19 -6.03 3.45 -11.55
C ARG A 19 -6.54 2.32 -10.67
N THR A 20 -5.73 1.86 -9.72
CA THR A 20 -6.14 0.80 -8.79
C THR A 20 -7.33 1.22 -7.92
N VAL A 21 -7.34 2.46 -7.41
CA VAL A 21 -8.48 2.97 -6.62
C VAL A 21 -9.74 3.12 -7.47
N ALA A 22 -9.59 3.55 -8.73
CA ALA A 22 -10.70 3.75 -9.65
C ALA A 22 -11.31 2.45 -10.20
N ASP A 23 -10.65 1.31 -10.04
CA ASP A 23 -11.10 -0.01 -10.51
C ASP A 23 -11.35 -0.96 -9.31
N PRO A 24 -12.59 -1.02 -8.78
CA PRO A 24 -12.92 -1.79 -7.60
C PRO A 24 -12.58 -3.28 -7.75
N GLY A 25 -11.77 -3.80 -6.82
CA GLY A 25 -11.33 -5.20 -6.82
C GLY A 25 -10.01 -5.44 -7.53
N SER A 26 -9.47 -4.44 -8.24
CA SER A 26 -8.09 -4.49 -8.74
C SER A 26 -7.06 -4.37 -7.60
N LEU A 27 -5.86 -4.88 -7.86
CA LEU A 27 -4.70 -4.74 -6.98
C LEU A 27 -3.56 -4.07 -7.75
N GLY A 28 -2.76 -3.27 -7.06
CA GLY A 28 -1.64 -2.52 -7.62
C GLY A 28 -0.31 -2.90 -6.97
N ILE A 29 0.76 -2.83 -7.76
CA ILE A 29 2.13 -3.04 -7.28
C ILE A 29 2.96 -1.87 -7.79
N VAL A 30 3.68 -1.19 -6.89
CA VAL A 30 4.65 -0.14 -7.23
C VAL A 30 6.05 -0.61 -6.85
N LEU A 31 7.02 -0.36 -7.73
CA LEU A 31 8.37 -0.89 -7.62
C LEU A 31 9.39 0.22 -7.72
N GLY A 32 10.46 0.10 -6.93
CA GLY A 32 11.64 0.92 -7.11
C GLY A 32 12.76 0.49 -6.19
N GLY A 33 13.66 1.40 -5.85
CA GLY A 33 14.93 1.04 -5.21
C GLY A 33 14.74 0.33 -3.87
N SER A 34 13.98 0.94 -2.95
CA SER A 34 13.70 0.40 -1.61
C SER A 34 12.21 0.09 -1.39
N GLY A 35 11.32 0.57 -2.26
CA GLY A 35 9.87 0.45 -2.11
C GLY A 35 9.26 1.53 -1.22
N ASN A 36 10.07 2.23 -0.41
CA ASN A 36 9.59 3.23 0.56
C ASN A 36 9.01 4.46 -0.13
N GLY A 37 9.76 5.06 -1.05
CA GLY A 37 9.32 6.26 -1.76
C GLY A 37 8.07 5.97 -2.57
N GLU A 38 8.05 4.81 -3.20
CA GLU A 38 6.99 4.36 -4.11
C GLU A 38 5.67 4.16 -3.35
N GLN A 39 5.68 3.49 -2.19
CA GLN A 39 4.48 3.40 -1.36
C GLN A 39 4.04 4.76 -0.78
N ILE A 40 4.98 5.65 -0.45
CA ILE A 40 4.66 6.98 0.09
C ILE A 40 3.93 7.79 -0.98
N ALA A 41 4.42 7.78 -2.21
CA ALA A 41 3.78 8.44 -3.35
C ALA A 41 2.41 7.84 -3.66
N ALA A 42 2.28 6.51 -3.68
CA ALA A 42 1.01 5.83 -3.89
C ALA A 42 -0.06 6.21 -2.83
N ASN A 43 0.33 6.28 -1.56
CA ASN A 43 -0.56 6.69 -0.46
C ASN A 43 -0.97 8.17 -0.49
N LYS A 44 -0.44 8.99 -1.41
CA LYS A 44 -0.94 10.37 -1.62
C LYS A 44 -2.22 10.42 -2.45
N VAL A 45 -2.59 9.32 -3.10
CA VAL A 45 -3.85 9.22 -3.84
C VAL A 45 -4.99 8.95 -2.87
N PRO A 46 -6.05 9.79 -2.84
CA PRO A 46 -7.19 9.57 -1.96
C PRO A 46 -7.79 8.16 -2.10
N GLY A 47 -7.99 7.47 -0.98
CA GLY A 47 -8.53 6.11 -0.91
C GLY A 47 -7.51 4.99 -1.14
N ALA A 48 -6.28 5.33 -1.52
CA ALA A 48 -5.20 4.36 -1.69
C ALA A 48 -4.66 3.91 -0.32
N ARG A 49 -4.56 2.59 -0.13
CA ARG A 49 -3.79 1.99 0.96
C ARG A 49 -2.70 1.14 0.35
N CYS A 50 -1.49 1.67 0.37
CA CYS A 50 -0.28 1.02 -0.09
C CYS A 50 0.61 0.65 1.11
N ALA A 51 0.96 -0.62 1.25
CA ALA A 51 1.89 -1.07 2.28
C ALA A 51 3.26 -1.41 1.68
N LEU A 52 4.34 -1.22 2.45
CA LEU A 52 5.65 -1.74 2.08
C LEU A 52 5.67 -3.25 2.35
N ALA A 53 5.69 -4.03 1.29
CA ALA A 53 5.78 -5.48 1.37
C ALA A 53 7.26 -5.88 1.38
N TRP A 54 7.81 -6.02 2.59
CA TRP A 54 9.21 -6.40 2.83
C TRP A 54 9.42 -7.92 2.99
N SER A 55 8.32 -8.66 3.11
CA SER A 55 8.35 -10.11 3.31
C SER A 55 6.98 -10.69 2.96
N VAL A 56 6.93 -11.99 2.69
CA VAL A 56 5.68 -12.75 2.50
C VAL A 56 4.67 -12.46 3.62
N GLN A 57 5.15 -12.40 4.87
CA GLN A 57 4.33 -12.10 6.03
C GLN A 57 3.75 -10.68 5.98
N THR A 58 4.56 -9.66 5.71
CA THR A 58 4.08 -8.26 5.68
C THR A 58 3.14 -8.02 4.48
N ALA A 59 3.37 -8.71 3.36
CA ALA A 59 2.49 -8.71 2.20
C ALA A 59 1.11 -9.31 2.49
N ALA A 60 1.07 -10.48 3.13
CA ALA A 60 -0.18 -11.10 3.57
C ALA A 60 -0.92 -10.21 4.58
N LEU A 61 -0.22 -9.68 5.58
CA LEU A 61 -0.82 -8.79 6.59
C LEU A 61 -1.32 -7.47 5.98
N ALA A 62 -0.67 -6.94 4.95
CA ALA A 62 -1.16 -5.76 4.23
C ALA A 62 -2.58 -6.01 3.70
N ARG A 63 -2.80 -7.16 3.08
CA ARG A 63 -4.09 -7.55 2.53
C ARG A 63 -5.09 -7.94 3.62
N GLU A 64 -4.69 -8.81 4.54
CA GLU A 64 -5.53 -9.36 5.59
C GLU A 64 -6.03 -8.29 6.58
N HIS A 65 -5.13 -7.41 7.03
CA HIS A 65 -5.44 -6.45 8.10
C HIS A 65 -5.87 -5.07 7.60
N ASN A 66 -5.36 -4.63 6.46
CA ASN A 66 -5.56 -3.25 6.01
C ASN A 66 -6.45 -3.17 4.77
N ASN A 67 -6.89 -4.32 4.23
CA ASN A 67 -7.56 -4.40 2.94
C ASN A 67 -6.81 -3.55 1.89
N ALA A 68 -5.47 -3.58 1.94
CA ALA A 68 -4.64 -2.77 1.06
C ALA A 68 -4.94 -3.16 -0.38
N GLN A 69 -5.09 -2.16 -1.25
CA GLN A 69 -5.21 -2.39 -2.69
C GLN A 69 -3.84 -2.35 -3.35
N LEU A 70 -2.83 -1.77 -2.70
CA LEU A 70 -1.48 -1.66 -3.24
C LEU A 70 -0.40 -2.19 -2.30
N ILE A 71 0.70 -2.64 -2.89
CA ILE A 71 1.98 -2.83 -2.20
C ILE A 71 3.13 -2.14 -2.91
N GLY A 72 4.09 -1.66 -2.15
CA GLY A 72 5.42 -1.26 -2.62
C GLY A 72 6.44 -2.35 -2.36
N ILE A 73 7.32 -2.64 -3.31
CA ILE A 73 8.44 -3.60 -3.13
C ILE A 73 9.75 -2.93 -3.53
N GLY A 74 10.77 -3.12 -2.68
CA GLY A 74 12.14 -2.70 -2.98
C GLY A 74 12.85 -3.71 -3.88
N GLY A 75 13.06 -3.36 -5.14
CA GLY A 75 13.74 -4.21 -6.13
C GLY A 75 15.21 -4.45 -5.84
N ARG A 76 15.89 -3.56 -5.09
CA ARG A 76 17.28 -3.80 -4.64
C ARG A 76 17.37 -4.58 -3.33
N MET A 77 16.23 -4.82 -2.68
CA MET A 77 16.16 -5.42 -1.34
C MET A 77 15.84 -6.92 -1.38
N HIS A 78 15.48 -7.44 -2.56
CA HIS A 78 15.04 -8.82 -2.73
C HIS A 78 15.60 -9.39 -4.02
N THR A 79 15.81 -10.70 -4.03
CA THR A 79 15.92 -11.45 -5.28
C THR A 79 14.57 -11.48 -6.01
N VAL A 80 14.59 -11.79 -7.30
CA VAL A 80 13.34 -11.94 -8.09
C VAL A 80 12.43 -13.01 -7.49
N ALA A 81 12.98 -14.13 -7.03
CA ALA A 81 12.20 -15.21 -6.43
C ALA A 81 11.48 -14.77 -5.14
N GLU A 82 12.17 -14.02 -4.27
CA GLU A 82 11.57 -13.46 -3.05
C GLU A 82 10.50 -12.41 -3.38
N ALA A 83 10.75 -11.54 -4.36
CA ALA A 83 9.78 -10.54 -4.79
C ALA A 83 8.50 -11.20 -5.36
N LEU A 84 8.64 -12.28 -6.15
CA LEU A 84 7.49 -13.04 -6.64
C LEU A 84 6.71 -13.69 -5.51
N ALA A 85 7.37 -14.32 -4.53
CA ALA A 85 6.70 -14.89 -3.37
C ALA A 85 5.94 -13.83 -2.54
N ILE A 86 6.50 -12.62 -2.41
CA ILE A 86 5.85 -11.47 -1.79
C ILE A 86 4.58 -11.07 -2.56
N VAL A 87 4.68 -10.98 -3.89
CA VAL A 87 3.53 -10.67 -4.76
C VAL A 87 2.44 -11.74 -4.64
N ASP A 88 2.82 -13.02 -4.72
CA ASP A 88 1.89 -14.15 -4.59
C ASP A 88 1.13 -14.09 -3.27
N ALA A 89 1.83 -13.85 -2.16
CA ALA A 89 1.22 -13.70 -0.85
C ALA A 89 0.21 -12.55 -0.80
N PHE A 90 0.53 -11.39 -1.40
CA PHE A 90 -0.38 -10.26 -1.43
C PHE A 90 -1.63 -10.51 -2.26
N VAL A 91 -1.48 -11.07 -3.47
CA VAL A 91 -2.62 -11.24 -4.40
C VAL A 91 -3.52 -12.41 -4.02
N THR A 92 -3.00 -13.41 -3.30
CA THR A 92 -3.78 -14.59 -2.88
C THR A 92 -4.42 -14.46 -1.51
N THR A 93 -3.89 -13.61 -0.63
CA THR A 93 -4.43 -13.46 0.73
C THR A 93 -5.80 -12.77 0.69
N PRO A 94 -6.85 -13.32 1.32
CA PRO A 94 -8.13 -12.63 1.44
C PRO A 94 -8.06 -11.55 2.53
N TRP A 95 -8.81 -10.46 2.35
CA TRP A 95 -9.07 -9.54 3.46
C TRP A 95 -9.90 -10.24 4.54
N SER A 96 -9.51 -10.12 5.81
CA SER A 96 -10.12 -10.92 6.88
C SER A 96 -11.55 -10.55 7.24
N LYS A 97 -12.02 -9.36 6.82
CA LYS A 97 -13.34 -8.80 7.19
C LYS A 97 -13.57 -8.68 8.70
N ALA A 98 -12.51 -8.78 9.53
CA ALA A 98 -12.63 -8.66 10.97
C ALA A 98 -13.06 -7.23 11.34
N GLN A 99 -14.04 -7.09 12.24
CA GLN A 99 -14.59 -5.79 12.64
C GLN A 99 -13.51 -4.81 13.13
N ARG A 100 -12.49 -5.29 13.84
CA ARG A 100 -11.36 -4.46 14.30
C ARG A 100 -10.53 -3.88 13.16
N HIS A 101 -10.43 -4.58 12.03
CA HIS A 101 -9.69 -4.14 10.85
C HIS A 101 -10.51 -3.12 10.06
N GLN A 102 -11.80 -3.40 9.84
CA GLN A 102 -12.71 -2.44 9.20
C GLN A 102 -12.75 -1.11 9.98
N ARG A 103 -12.91 -1.16 11.31
CA ARG A 103 -12.92 0.05 12.15
C ARG A 103 -11.66 0.92 11.96
N ARG A 104 -10.48 0.31 11.80
CA ARG A 104 -9.24 1.06 11.57
C ARG A 104 -9.20 1.68 10.17
N ILE A 105 -9.71 0.97 9.17
CA ILE A 105 -9.85 1.50 7.80
C ILE A 105 -10.83 2.68 7.80
N ASP A 106 -11.94 2.59 8.53
CA ASP A 106 -12.92 3.67 8.63
C ASP A 106 -12.33 4.93 9.29
N ILE A 107 -11.53 4.76 10.34
CA ILE A 107 -10.80 5.87 10.98
C ILE A 107 -9.84 6.54 9.99
N LEU A 108 -9.11 5.77 9.19
CA LEU A 108 -8.20 6.31 8.17
C LEU A 108 -8.96 7.05 7.08
N ALA A 109 -10.07 6.49 6.60
CA ALA A 109 -10.92 7.12 5.58
C ALA A 109 -11.55 8.43 6.09
N GLU A 110 -11.94 8.46 7.37
CA GLU A 110 -12.44 9.68 8.00
C GLU A 110 -11.35 10.75 8.08
N TYR A 111 -10.16 10.40 8.58
CA TYR A 111 -9.01 11.32 8.62
C TYR A 111 -8.63 11.83 7.24
N GLU A 112 -8.66 10.99 6.22
CA GLU A 112 -8.38 11.39 4.84
C GLU A 112 -9.40 12.42 4.31
N ARG A 113 -10.67 12.30 4.71
CA ARG A 113 -11.74 13.21 4.30
C ARG A 113 -11.71 14.54 5.08
N THR A 114 -11.46 14.49 6.39
CA THR A 114 -11.62 15.65 7.28
C THR A 114 -10.30 16.33 7.64
N HIS A 115 -9.18 15.60 7.56
CA HIS A 115 -7.89 15.97 8.12
C HIS A 115 -7.92 16.23 9.65
N GLU A 116 -8.95 15.70 10.33
CA GLU A 116 -9.07 15.75 11.78
C GLU A 116 -8.62 14.40 12.36
N ALA A 117 -7.53 14.39 13.13
CA ALA A 117 -7.00 13.18 13.73
C ALA A 117 -7.91 12.68 14.87
N PRO A 118 -8.13 11.36 15.02
CA PRO A 118 -8.83 10.83 16.17
C PRO A 118 -8.03 11.12 17.46
N PRO A 119 -8.70 11.24 18.61
CA PRO A 119 -8.01 11.44 19.88
C PRO A 119 -7.07 10.27 20.16
N VAL A 120 -5.87 10.56 20.64
CA VAL A 120 -4.92 9.54 21.10
C VAL A 120 -5.40 9.04 22.47
N PRO A 121 -5.72 7.74 22.64
CA PRO A 121 -6.22 7.23 23.91
C PRO A 121 -5.24 7.49 25.05
N GLY A 122 -5.70 8.17 26.10
CA GLY A 122 -4.90 8.50 27.28
C GLY A 122 -3.98 9.71 27.13
N ALA A 123 -4.01 10.43 26.01
CA ALA A 123 -3.31 11.71 25.90
C ALA A 123 -3.97 12.77 26.80
N PRO A 124 -3.18 13.64 27.47
CA PRO A 124 -3.73 14.78 28.20
C PRO A 124 -4.48 15.72 27.24
N ALA A 125 -5.54 16.35 27.76
CA ALA A 125 -6.31 17.37 27.05
C ALA A 125 -5.47 18.63 26.78
#